data_AF-A0A959JS97-F1
#
_entry.id   AF-A0A959JS97-F1
#
_cell.length_a   1.000
_cell.length_b   1.000
_cell.length_c   1.000
_cell.angle_alpha   90.00
_cell.angle_beta   90.00
_cell.angle_gamma   90.00
#
_symmetry.space_group_name_H-M   'P 1'
#
loop_
_entity.id
_entity.type
_entity.pdbx_description
1 polymer ?
#
loop_
_entity_poly.entity_id
_entity_poly.type
_entity_poly.pdbx_seq_one_letter_code
_entity_poly.pdbx_strand_id
1 'polypeptide(L)'
;MKSIHLFSLLIFAGLLSITACNPKPTFDRDQLVETYMHHPFMEGMSTGIEKKNLVADIFKEVLKKNYQGALDLINPLEYEKNNRLYNMKAISLMGLHQFDEAEEIFLGMKNNPSSPAILQYDASWHLMLLYLLSSKDELYNKEIKSLLKDSSGLYYQDAKALYEKTGDL
;
A
#
# COMPACT_ATOMS: atom_id res chain seq x y z
N MET A 1 31.48 57.09 -2.56
CA MET A 1 31.31 55.84 -1.78
C MET A 1 29.87 55.35 -1.93
N LYS A 2 29.61 54.41 -2.84
CA LYS A 2 28.30 53.73 -2.97
C LYS A 2 28.56 52.31 -3.50
N SER A 3 28.65 51.33 -2.60
CA SER A 3 28.71 49.91 -2.95
C SER A 3 28.26 49.09 -1.76
N ILE A 4 26.94 48.99 -1.53
CA ILE A 4 26.38 48.09 -0.49
C ILE A 4 25.17 47.29 -1.02
N HIS A 5 24.63 47.56 -2.22
CA HIS A 5 23.40 46.88 -2.68
C HIS A 5 23.60 45.54 -3.42
N LEU A 6 24.83 45.11 -3.73
CA LEU A 6 25.07 43.85 -4.45
C LEU A 6 25.15 42.60 -3.54
N PHE A 7 25.36 42.77 -2.23
CA PHE A 7 25.62 41.64 -1.33
C PHE A 7 24.35 40.92 -0.86
N SER A 8 23.19 41.60 -0.89
CA SER A 8 21.92 41.06 -0.40
C SER A 8 21.21 40.15 -1.41
N LEU A 9 21.49 40.27 -2.70
CA LEU A 9 20.83 39.48 -3.76
C LEU A 9 21.40 38.05 -3.89
N LEU A 10 22.68 37.85 -3.55
CA LEU A 10 23.37 36.56 -3.67
C LEU A 10 22.99 35.55 -2.58
N ILE A 11 22.48 36.02 -1.44
CA ILE A 11 22.08 35.14 -0.32
C ILE A 11 20.72 34.46 -0.61
N PHE A 12 19.83 35.12 -1.36
CA PHE A 12 18.54 34.54 -1.74
C PHE A 12 18.65 33.46 -2.83
N ALA A 13 19.59 33.60 -3.77
CA ALA A 13 19.84 32.56 -4.78
C ALA A 13 20.50 31.30 -4.18
N GLY A 14 21.35 31.46 -3.17
CA GLY A 14 21.96 30.35 -2.44
C GLY A 14 20.97 29.52 -1.64
N LEU A 15 19.98 30.15 -0.99
CA LEU A 15 18.98 29.43 -0.19
C LEU A 15 17.97 28.65 -1.04
N LEU A 16 17.57 29.17 -2.20
CA LEU A 16 16.70 28.46 -3.16
C LEU A 16 17.42 27.30 -3.86
N SER A 17 18.75 27.36 -3.98
CA SER A 17 19.54 26.27 -4.58
C SER A 17 19.74 25.10 -3.62
N ILE A 18 19.71 25.32 -2.30
CA ILE A 18 19.86 24.25 -1.30
C ILE A 18 18.59 23.40 -1.18
N THR A 19 17.40 23.95 -1.47
CA THR A 19 16.16 23.16 -1.54
C THR A 19 15.97 22.48 -2.90
N ALA A 20 16.67 22.91 -3.95
CA ALA A 20 16.58 22.33 -5.30
C ALA A 20 17.56 21.17 -5.56
N CYS A 21 18.57 20.96 -4.69
CA CYS A 21 19.63 19.97 -4.92
C CYS A 21 19.35 18.55 -4.38
N ASN A 22 18.21 18.31 -3.75
CA ASN A 22 17.73 16.96 -3.46
C ASN A 22 16.34 16.81 -4.09
N PRO A 23 16.23 16.51 -5.40
CA PRO A 23 14.95 16.05 -5.91
C PRO A 23 14.52 14.90 -5.01
N LYS A 24 13.36 15.03 -4.35
CA LYS A 24 12.71 13.87 -3.73
C LYS A 24 12.73 12.76 -4.79
N PRO A 25 13.10 11.52 -4.45
CA PRO A 25 13.11 10.44 -5.43
C PRO A 25 11.78 10.48 -6.17
N THR A 26 11.85 10.76 -7.48
CA THR A 26 10.68 10.72 -8.36
C THR A 26 10.49 9.26 -8.70
N PHE A 27 9.83 8.55 -7.80
CA PHE A 27 9.45 7.17 -8.01
C PHE A 27 8.04 7.12 -8.57
N ASP A 28 7.80 6.13 -9.42
CA ASP A 28 6.48 5.79 -9.91
C ASP A 28 5.74 5.02 -8.80
N ARG A 29 4.68 5.62 -8.27
CA ARG A 29 3.84 5.05 -7.19
C ARG A 29 3.17 3.76 -7.65
N ASP A 30 2.66 3.71 -8.88
CA ASP A 30 2.02 2.53 -9.45
C ASP A 30 3.04 1.39 -9.54
N GLN A 31 4.25 1.69 -10.04
CA GLN A 31 5.32 0.69 -10.16
C GLN A 31 5.78 0.14 -8.79
N LEU A 32 5.90 1.01 -7.77
CA LEU A 32 6.25 0.57 -6.43
C LEU A 32 5.13 -0.30 -5.83
N VAL A 33 3.89 0.14 -5.90
CA VAL A 33 2.77 -0.63 -5.36
C VAL A 33 2.67 -1.98 -6.07
N GLU A 34 2.81 -2.02 -7.39
CA GLU A 34 2.83 -3.30 -8.13
C GLU A 34 3.93 -4.26 -7.64
N THR A 35 5.12 -3.73 -7.36
CA THR A 35 6.25 -4.53 -6.84
C THR A 35 5.93 -5.18 -5.49
N TYR A 36 5.16 -4.49 -4.65
CA TYR A 36 4.94 -4.84 -3.24
C TYR A 36 3.53 -5.40 -2.95
N MET A 37 2.60 -5.31 -3.90
CA MET A 37 1.20 -5.73 -3.75
C MET A 37 1.03 -7.26 -3.71
N HIS A 38 1.97 -8.02 -4.27
CA HIS A 38 1.89 -9.47 -4.35
C HIS A 38 2.89 -10.14 -3.39
N HIS A 39 2.70 -9.97 -2.08
CA HIS A 39 3.55 -10.59 -1.07
C HIS A 39 3.28 -12.11 -0.94
N PRO A 40 4.30 -12.98 -0.71
CA PRO A 40 4.23 -14.45 -0.68
C PRO A 40 3.19 -15.09 0.23
N PHE A 41 2.58 -14.35 1.17
CA PHE A 41 1.44 -14.88 1.94
C PHE A 41 0.28 -15.30 1.02
N MET A 42 0.10 -14.57 -0.09
CA MET A 42 -0.85 -14.87 -1.16
C MET A 42 -0.60 -16.25 -1.82
N GLU A 43 0.66 -16.67 -1.98
CA GLU A 43 1.04 -17.92 -2.63
C GLU A 43 0.84 -19.16 -1.73
N GLY A 44 1.12 -19.03 -0.43
CA GLY A 44 0.95 -20.10 0.57
C GLY A 44 -0.52 -20.52 0.80
N MET A 45 -1.48 -19.70 0.36
CA MET A 45 -2.92 -19.92 0.57
C MET A 45 -3.57 -20.97 -0.36
N SER A 46 -2.82 -21.53 -1.32
CA SER A 46 -3.33 -22.47 -2.33
C SER A 46 -3.35 -23.95 -1.90
N THR A 47 -2.73 -24.32 -0.77
CA THR A 47 -2.31 -25.72 -0.53
C THR A 47 -3.31 -26.62 0.21
N GLY A 48 -4.44 -26.12 0.71
CA GLY A 48 -5.40 -27.02 1.37
C GLY A 48 -6.76 -26.41 1.66
N ILE A 49 -7.78 -26.75 0.84
CA ILE A 49 -9.23 -26.76 1.16
C ILE A 49 -9.94 -27.37 -0.07
N GLU A 50 -10.71 -28.45 0.08
CA GLU A 50 -11.47 -29.10 -1.00
C GLU A 50 -12.70 -28.30 -1.52
N LYS A 51 -12.83 -27.01 -1.19
CA LYS A 51 -13.60 -25.99 -1.95
C LYS A 51 -12.72 -25.28 -3.01
N LYS A 52 -11.83 -26.04 -3.64
CA LYS A 52 -10.50 -25.63 -4.13
C LYS A 52 -10.44 -24.78 -5.41
N ASN A 53 -11.56 -24.50 -6.08
CA ASN A 53 -11.53 -23.72 -7.34
C ASN A 53 -11.80 -22.22 -7.13
N LEU A 54 -12.88 -21.82 -6.46
CA LEU A 54 -13.32 -20.42 -6.53
C LEU A 54 -12.37 -19.40 -5.89
N VAL A 55 -11.87 -19.66 -4.67
CA VAL A 55 -10.87 -18.78 -4.02
C VAL A 55 -9.56 -18.75 -4.80
N ALA A 56 -9.15 -19.90 -5.35
CA ALA A 56 -7.95 -19.98 -6.18
C ALA A 56 -8.14 -19.26 -7.52
N ASP A 57 -9.34 -19.28 -8.09
CA ASP A 57 -9.69 -18.61 -9.33
C ASP A 57 -9.77 -17.10 -9.14
N ILE A 58 -10.40 -16.62 -8.05
CA ILE A 58 -10.34 -15.21 -7.65
C ILE A 58 -8.88 -14.77 -7.51
N PHE A 59 -8.06 -15.56 -6.82
CA PHE A 59 -6.65 -15.25 -6.65
C PHE A 59 -5.88 -15.21 -7.97
N LYS A 60 -6.13 -16.14 -8.90
CA LYS A 60 -5.55 -16.10 -10.26
C LYS A 60 -5.95 -14.84 -11.01
N GLU A 61 -7.20 -14.39 -10.89
CA GLU A 61 -7.66 -13.15 -11.54
C GLU A 61 -6.93 -11.93 -10.96
N VAL A 62 -6.73 -11.87 -9.64
CA VAL A 62 -5.90 -10.83 -8.99
C VAL A 62 -4.46 -10.86 -9.49
N LEU A 63 -3.82 -12.04 -9.58
CA LEU A 63 -2.45 -12.18 -10.09
C LEU A 63 -2.30 -11.76 -11.56
N LYS A 64 -3.34 -11.99 -12.38
CA LYS A 64 -3.40 -11.53 -13.77
C LYS A 64 -3.75 -10.05 -13.90
N LYS A 65 -3.94 -9.34 -12.78
CA LYS A 65 -4.45 -7.97 -12.72
C LYS A 65 -5.85 -7.79 -13.35
N ASN A 66 -6.62 -8.88 -13.48
CA ASN A 66 -8.01 -8.83 -13.90
C ASN A 66 -8.90 -8.55 -12.68
N TYR A 67 -8.78 -7.36 -12.10
CA TYR A 67 -9.46 -7.00 -10.87
C TYR A 67 -10.98 -6.99 -11.00
N GLN A 68 -11.51 -6.57 -12.16
CA GLN A 68 -12.95 -6.64 -12.42
C GLN A 68 -13.43 -8.10 -12.43
N GLY A 69 -12.70 -9.00 -13.11
CA GLY A 69 -13.00 -10.43 -13.09
C GLY A 69 -12.94 -11.05 -11.69
N ALA A 70 -11.99 -10.61 -10.85
CA ALA A 70 -11.94 -11.01 -9.44
C ALA A 70 -13.19 -10.53 -8.67
N LEU A 71 -13.63 -9.28 -8.85
CA LEU A 71 -14.85 -8.76 -8.23
C LEU A 71 -16.11 -9.48 -8.71
N ASP A 72 -16.21 -9.81 -10.00
CA ASP A 72 -17.35 -10.54 -10.57
C ASP A 72 -17.50 -11.93 -9.92
N LEU A 73 -16.39 -12.55 -9.52
CA LEU A 73 -16.38 -13.82 -8.78
C LEU A 73 -16.67 -13.64 -7.28
N ILE A 74 -16.28 -12.52 -6.67
CA ILE A 74 -16.45 -12.26 -5.23
C ILE A 74 -17.85 -11.76 -4.88
N ASN A 75 -18.40 -10.81 -5.64
CA ASN A 75 -19.66 -10.14 -5.31
C ASN A 75 -20.85 -11.10 -5.10
N PRO A 76 -21.00 -12.21 -5.87
CA PRO A 76 -22.04 -13.20 -5.61
C PRO A 76 -21.90 -13.94 -4.27
N LEU A 77 -20.75 -13.84 -3.58
CA LEU A 77 -20.41 -14.58 -2.35
C LEU A 77 -20.47 -13.71 -1.09
N GLU A 78 -20.89 -12.44 -1.20
CA GLU A 78 -20.73 -11.45 -0.13
C GLU A 78 -21.44 -11.82 1.20
N TYR A 79 -22.39 -12.76 1.16
CA TYR A 79 -23.03 -13.34 2.34
C TYR A 79 -22.17 -14.33 3.14
N GLU A 80 -21.02 -14.80 2.63
CA GLU A 80 -20.22 -15.85 3.27
C GLU A 80 -19.33 -15.37 4.44
N LYS A 81 -19.32 -14.06 4.76
CA LYS A 81 -18.53 -13.45 5.86
C LYS A 81 -17.09 -13.98 5.95
N ASN A 82 -16.43 -14.11 4.81
CA ASN A 82 -15.09 -14.67 4.72
C ASN A 82 -14.06 -13.54 4.62
N ASN A 83 -13.27 -13.34 5.69
CA ASN A 83 -12.25 -12.29 5.74
C ASN A 83 -11.22 -12.37 4.60
N ARG A 84 -10.99 -13.56 4.01
CA ARG A 84 -10.10 -13.71 2.84
C ARG A 84 -10.75 -13.15 1.56
N LEU A 85 -12.05 -13.35 1.40
CA LEU A 85 -12.80 -12.77 0.27
C LEU A 85 -12.83 -11.24 0.38
N TYR A 86 -13.02 -10.71 1.59
CA TYR A 86 -12.95 -9.27 1.82
C TYR A 86 -11.55 -8.70 1.52
N ASN A 87 -10.48 -9.39 1.91
CA ASN A 87 -9.12 -8.97 1.57
C ASN A 87 -8.91 -8.92 0.04
N MET A 88 -9.31 -9.97 -0.69
CA MET A 88 -9.19 -10.00 -2.15
C MET A 88 -10.11 -8.98 -2.84
N LYS A 89 -11.29 -8.70 -2.26
CA LYS A 89 -12.19 -7.62 -2.72
C LYS A 89 -11.47 -6.28 -2.62
N ALA A 90 -10.92 -5.95 -1.46
CA ALA A 90 -10.21 -4.70 -1.22
C ALA A 90 -8.98 -4.52 -2.12
N ILE A 91 -8.19 -5.59 -2.34
CA ILE A 91 -7.06 -5.56 -3.29
C ILE A 91 -7.56 -5.29 -4.72
N SER A 92 -8.65 -5.92 -5.12
CA SER A 92 -9.23 -5.73 -6.47
C SER A 92 -9.78 -4.31 -6.65
N LEU A 93 -10.49 -3.78 -5.64
CA LEU A 93 -10.96 -2.39 -5.62
C LEU A 93 -9.78 -1.40 -5.70
N MET A 94 -8.70 -1.65 -4.95
CA MET A 94 -7.47 -0.86 -5.02
C MET A 94 -6.88 -0.88 -6.43
N GLY A 95 -6.81 -2.06 -7.07
CA GLY A 95 -6.34 -2.20 -8.45
C GLY A 95 -7.24 -1.54 -9.51
N LEU A 96 -8.50 -1.26 -9.19
CA LEU A 96 -9.44 -0.49 -10.01
C LEU A 96 -9.49 0.99 -9.62
N HIS A 97 -8.59 1.45 -8.75
CA HIS A 97 -8.56 2.81 -8.20
C HIS A 97 -9.84 3.23 -7.45
N GLN A 98 -10.61 2.27 -6.94
CA GLN A 98 -11.78 2.49 -6.08
C GLN A 98 -11.31 2.58 -4.61
N PHE A 99 -10.50 3.62 -4.33
CA PHE A 99 -9.73 3.71 -3.09
C PHE A 99 -10.57 3.81 -1.82
N ASP A 100 -11.66 4.57 -1.85
CA ASP A 100 -12.47 4.79 -0.64
C ASP A 100 -13.13 3.49 -0.16
N GLU A 101 -13.65 2.68 -1.07
CA GLU A 101 -14.25 1.38 -0.74
C GLU A 101 -13.19 0.36 -0.28
N ALA A 102 -12.02 0.35 -0.94
CA ALA A 102 -10.91 -0.50 -0.54
C ALA A 102 -10.41 -0.15 0.88
N GLU A 103 -10.27 1.15 1.17
CA GLU A 103 -9.84 1.65 2.47
C GLU A 103 -10.82 1.27 3.58
N GLU A 104 -12.13 1.41 3.34
CA GLU A 104 -13.17 1.02 4.30
C GLU A 104 -13.04 -0.46 4.69
N ILE A 105 -12.88 -1.35 3.71
CA ILE A 105 -12.75 -2.79 3.96
C ILE A 105 -11.47 -3.09 4.75
N PHE A 106 -10.32 -2.52 4.36
CA PHE A 106 -9.07 -2.79 5.07
C PHE A 106 -9.09 -2.22 6.50
N LEU A 107 -9.65 -1.03 6.72
CA LEU A 107 -9.82 -0.47 8.08
C LEU A 107 -10.74 -1.34 8.92
N GLY A 108 -11.83 -1.83 8.34
CA GLY A 108 -12.73 -2.79 8.99
C GLY A 108 -11.99 -4.06 9.40
N MET A 109 -11.18 -4.63 8.52
CA MET A 109 -10.37 -5.82 8.80
C MET A 109 -9.33 -5.57 9.89
N LYS A 110 -8.57 -4.48 9.78
CA LYS A 110 -7.49 -4.07 10.70
C LYS A 110 -7.99 -3.81 12.11
N ASN A 111 -9.13 -3.13 12.24
CA ASN A 111 -9.66 -2.70 13.53
C ASN A 111 -10.62 -3.72 14.16
N ASN A 112 -10.97 -4.79 13.45
CA ASN A 112 -11.84 -5.83 13.99
C ASN A 112 -11.07 -6.79 14.90
N PRO A 113 -11.34 -6.80 16.23
CA PRO A 113 -10.62 -7.67 17.17
C PRO A 113 -10.89 -9.16 16.95
N SER A 114 -11.94 -9.52 16.21
CA SER A 114 -12.24 -10.90 15.80
C SER A 114 -11.51 -11.34 14.52
N SER A 115 -10.86 -10.42 13.79
CA SER A 115 -10.01 -10.77 12.66
C SER A 115 -8.76 -11.49 13.16
N PRO A 116 -8.35 -12.62 12.55
CA PRO A 116 -7.04 -13.21 12.80
C PRO A 116 -5.92 -12.17 12.69
N ALA A 117 -4.96 -12.17 13.61
CA ALA A 117 -3.87 -11.19 13.65
C ALA A 117 -3.13 -11.09 12.30
N ILE A 118 -2.92 -12.22 11.62
CA ILE A 118 -2.33 -12.27 10.29
C ILE A 118 -3.08 -11.41 9.27
N LEU A 119 -4.42 -11.42 9.29
CA LEU A 119 -5.25 -10.62 8.38
C LEU A 119 -5.28 -9.15 8.78
N GLN A 120 -5.06 -8.81 10.06
CA GLN A 120 -4.90 -7.42 10.49
C GLN A 120 -3.55 -6.84 10.02
N TYR A 121 -2.49 -7.67 10.03
CA TYR A 121 -1.19 -7.31 9.44
C TYR A 121 -1.30 -7.16 7.92
N ASP A 122 -1.97 -8.08 7.23
CA ASP A 122 -2.24 -7.97 5.79
C ASP A 122 -3.00 -6.68 5.47
N ALA A 123 -4.05 -6.36 6.22
CA ALA A 123 -4.81 -5.14 6.01
C ALA A 123 -3.96 -3.88 6.24
N SER A 124 -3.06 -3.89 7.23
CA SER A 124 -2.14 -2.76 7.48
C SER A 124 -1.13 -2.58 6.36
N TRP A 125 -0.60 -3.68 5.81
CA TRP A 125 0.27 -3.66 4.63
C TRP A 125 -0.42 -3.04 3.42
N HIS A 126 -1.63 -3.51 3.08
CA HIS A 126 -2.35 -3.01 1.91
C HIS A 126 -2.90 -1.60 2.10
N LEU A 127 -3.25 -1.17 3.34
CA LEU A 127 -3.57 0.23 3.62
C LEU A 127 -2.39 1.14 3.34
N MET A 128 -1.18 0.75 3.75
CA MET A 128 0.03 1.51 3.45
C MET A 128 0.23 1.66 1.94
N LEU A 129 0.10 0.58 1.16
CA LEU A 129 0.20 0.62 -0.29
C LEU A 129 -0.92 1.46 -0.94
N LEU A 130 -2.15 1.34 -0.45
CA LEU A 130 -3.30 2.14 -0.88
C LEU A 130 -3.05 3.63 -0.65
N TYR A 131 -2.52 4.02 0.50
CA TYR A 131 -2.20 5.41 0.81
C TYR A 131 -1.06 5.95 -0.06
N LEU A 132 -0.07 5.12 -0.37
CA LEU A 132 0.97 5.47 -1.33
C LEU A 132 0.37 5.72 -2.72
N LEU A 133 -0.48 4.80 -3.20
CA LEU A 133 -1.13 4.86 -4.51
C LEU A 133 -2.07 6.06 -4.65
N SER A 134 -2.86 6.32 -3.60
CA SER A 134 -3.86 7.39 -3.55
C SER A 134 -3.29 8.75 -3.13
N SER A 135 -1.97 8.88 -3.00
CA SER A 135 -1.30 10.13 -2.62
C SER A 135 -1.71 10.68 -1.24
N LYS A 136 -2.12 9.81 -0.32
CA LYS A 136 -2.46 10.16 1.08
C LYS A 136 -1.20 10.08 1.95
N ASP A 137 -0.23 10.95 1.68
CA ASP A 137 1.15 10.88 2.19
C ASP A 137 1.25 10.83 3.74
N GLU A 138 0.42 11.60 4.46
CA GLU A 138 0.38 11.55 5.93
C GLU A 138 -0.03 10.18 6.48
N LEU A 139 -1.03 9.56 5.84
CA LEU A 139 -1.53 8.24 6.23
C LEU A 139 -0.53 7.15 5.86
N TYR A 140 0.10 7.26 4.69
CA TYR A 140 1.22 6.41 4.30
C TYR A 140 2.34 6.45 5.34
N ASN A 141 2.83 7.65 5.69
CA ASN A 141 3.90 7.85 6.65
C ASN A 141 3.54 7.25 8.03
N LYS A 142 2.27 7.39 8.45
CA LYS A 142 1.77 6.78 9.69
C LYS A 142 1.80 5.26 9.64
N GLU A 143 1.27 4.65 8.58
CA GLU A 143 1.19 3.19 8.46
C GLU A 143 2.56 2.55 8.30
N ILE A 144 3.43 3.11 7.45
CA ILE A 144 4.78 2.53 7.25
C ILE A 144 5.61 2.63 8.53
N LYS A 145 5.54 3.73 9.28
CA LYS A 145 6.19 3.85 10.60
C LYS A 145 5.62 2.85 11.61
N SER A 146 4.34 2.49 11.51
CA SER A 146 3.76 1.44 12.36
C SER A 146 4.33 0.07 12.03
N LEU A 147 4.44 -0.27 10.74
CA LEU A 147 5.01 -1.55 10.29
C LEU A 147 6.50 -1.67 10.63
N LEU A 148 7.24 -0.56 10.64
CA LEU A 148 8.66 -0.52 10.99
C LEU A 148 8.95 -0.65 12.50
N LYS A 149 7.95 -0.49 13.37
CA LYS A 149 8.14 -0.60 14.82
C LYS A 149 8.36 -2.04 15.28
N ASP A 150 7.78 -3.00 14.59
CA ASP A 150 7.94 -4.42 14.91
C ASP A 150 8.93 -5.06 13.93
N SER A 151 10.18 -5.19 14.37
CA SER A 151 11.25 -5.81 13.56
C SER A 151 11.06 -7.32 13.32
N SER A 152 10.11 -7.95 14.02
CA SER A 152 9.71 -9.34 13.82
C SER A 152 8.44 -9.47 12.98
N GLY A 153 7.81 -8.34 12.61
CA GLY A 153 6.57 -8.30 11.84
C GLY A 153 6.74 -8.89 10.44
N LEU A 154 5.68 -9.54 9.95
CA LEU A 154 5.66 -10.24 8.66
C LEU A 154 6.19 -9.40 7.50
N TYR A 155 5.86 -8.11 7.50
CA TYR A 155 6.15 -7.15 6.42
C TYR A 155 7.34 -6.23 6.72
N TYR A 156 8.11 -6.47 7.78
CA TYR A 156 9.14 -5.52 8.22
C TYR A 156 10.19 -5.24 7.14
N GLN A 157 10.72 -6.29 6.49
CA GLN A 157 11.79 -6.12 5.49
C GLN A 157 11.28 -5.39 4.25
N ASP A 158 10.06 -5.67 3.80
CA ASP A 158 9.48 -5.00 2.65
C ASP A 158 9.08 -3.56 2.97
N ALA A 159 8.52 -3.31 4.15
CA ALA A 159 8.25 -1.96 4.64
C ALA A 159 9.54 -1.14 4.73
N LYS A 160 10.64 -1.75 5.18
CA LYS A 160 11.95 -1.11 5.23
C LYS A 160 12.47 -0.78 3.84
N ALA A 161 12.45 -1.75 2.92
CA ALA A 161 12.91 -1.56 1.55
C ALA A 161 12.08 -0.51 0.79
N LEU A 162 10.77 -0.46 1.03
CA LEU A 162 9.89 0.57 0.48
C LEU A 162 10.21 1.94 1.10
N TYR A 163 10.35 2.04 2.42
CA TYR A 163 10.67 3.29 3.10
C TYR A 163 12.03 3.86 2.69
N GLU A 164 13.03 3.01 2.42
CA GLU A 164 14.33 3.44 1.88
C GLU A 164 14.20 4.11 0.49
N LYS A 165 13.18 3.74 -0.29
CA LYS A 165 12.90 4.34 -1.61
C LYS A 165 12.08 5.61 -1.51
N THR A 166 11.10 5.66 -0.62
CA THR A 166 10.15 6.78 -0.55
C THR A 166 10.57 7.87 0.43
N GLY A 167 11.25 7.50 1.51
CA GLY A 167 11.40 8.36 2.69
C GLY A 167 10.05 8.76 3.29
N ASP A 168 10.09 9.82 4.11
CA ASP A 168 8.90 10.59 4.48
C ASP A 168 8.41 11.38 3.26
N LEU A 169 7.15 11.14 2.88
CA LEU A 169 6.49 11.84 1.75
C LEU A 169 5.88 13.17 2.17
#